data_AF-A0A3D9E2J3-F1
#
_entry.id   AF-A0A3D9E2J3-F1
#
_cell.length_a   1.000
_cell.length_b   1.000
_cell.length_c   1.000
_cell.angle_alpha   90.00
_cell.angle_beta   90.00
_cell.angle_gamma   90.00
#
_symmetry.space_group_name_H-M   'P 1'
#
loop_
_entity.id
_entity.type
_entity.pdbx_description
1 polymer ?
#
loop_
_entity_poly.entity_id
_entity_poly.type
_entity_poly.pdbx_seq_one_letter_code
_entity_poly.pdbx_strand_id
1 'polypeptide(L)'
;MNTMSTYHRMQVIDLESVRQQRRKKHRIVRLAPELDGLEMLYQLASDAQSLYGMPVLAWGLQEDGHVVGLVPWLDRLTRCHTLEDPDQGCFVGYRDPESELVMDSPPLHKVVELEHAAAYFEYEHEDEPCVLQHLPDTQGTHALCHAHDDSWQLKQVHGWHLYSDGNIEALLQDEDQDCEEPILPGDDCLYPGHARHESLYLFQRQIANRIRSQDPATLEALSVMMVTQD
;
A
#
# COMPACT_ATOMS: atom_id res chain seq x y z
N MET A 1 28.13 -10.41 59.00
CA MET A 1 27.99 -11.22 57.77
C MET A 1 26.54 -11.13 57.32
N ASN A 2 26.27 -10.44 56.21
CA ASN A 2 25.03 -10.60 55.45
C ASN A 2 25.32 -10.12 54.02
N THR A 3 25.63 -11.07 53.14
CA THR A 3 25.76 -10.86 51.70
C THR A 3 24.36 -10.87 51.09
N MET A 4 23.84 -9.69 50.74
CA MET A 4 22.65 -9.60 49.88
C MET A 4 23.06 -9.85 48.44
N SER A 5 22.65 -11.00 47.91
CA SER A 5 22.70 -11.33 46.49
C SER A 5 21.65 -10.49 45.75
N THR A 6 22.08 -9.55 44.92
CA THR A 6 21.22 -8.87 43.96
C THR A 6 20.95 -9.80 42.78
N TYR A 7 19.81 -10.48 42.82
CA TYR A 7 19.28 -11.18 41.65
C TYR A 7 18.84 -10.13 40.61
N HIS A 8 19.62 -9.98 39.55
CA HIS A 8 19.17 -9.28 38.34
C HIS A 8 18.09 -10.14 37.69
N ARG A 9 16.82 -9.76 37.88
CA ARG A 9 15.68 -10.46 37.31
C ARG A 9 15.68 -10.19 35.80
N MET A 10 16.22 -11.15 35.05
CA MET A 10 16.19 -11.16 33.60
C MET A 10 14.71 -11.16 33.15
N GLN A 11 14.24 -10.04 32.60
CA GLN A 11 12.90 -9.96 32.03
C GLN A 11 12.93 -10.67 30.68
N VAL A 12 12.30 -11.84 30.62
CA VAL A 12 12.00 -12.53 29.36
C VAL A 12 10.91 -11.72 28.69
N ILE A 13 11.25 -10.98 27.64
CA ILE A 13 10.30 -10.27 26.80
C ILE A 13 9.77 -11.27 25.79
N ASP A 14 8.46 -11.51 25.81
CA ASP A 14 7.80 -12.26 24.74
C ASP A 14 7.81 -11.43 23.45
N LEU A 15 8.65 -11.87 22.52
CA LEU A 15 8.84 -11.23 21.22
C LEU A 15 7.55 -11.26 20.39
N GLU A 16 6.67 -12.24 20.57
CA GLU A 16 5.39 -12.32 19.84
C GLU A 16 4.42 -11.24 20.32
N SER A 17 4.24 -11.10 21.63
CA SER A 17 3.44 -10.00 22.21
C SER A 17 3.94 -8.62 21.75
N VAL A 18 5.27 -8.41 21.72
CA VAL A 18 5.85 -7.14 21.24
C VAL A 18 5.60 -6.93 19.75
N ARG A 19 5.74 -7.97 18.93
CA ARG A 19 5.44 -7.90 17.48
C ARG A 19 3.97 -7.61 17.22
N GLN A 20 3.06 -8.26 17.93
CA GLN A 20 1.62 -8.01 17.82
C GLN A 20 1.27 -6.57 18.22
N GLN A 21 1.84 -6.08 19.33
CA GLN A 21 1.60 -4.71 19.78
C GLN A 21 2.18 -3.66 18.82
N ARG A 22 3.33 -3.94 18.19
CA ARG A 22 3.85 -3.12 17.10
C ARG A 22 2.93 -3.16 15.88
N ARG A 23 2.47 -4.32 15.44
CA ARG A 23 1.55 -4.44 14.28
C ARG A 23 0.25 -3.66 14.52
N LYS A 24 -0.31 -3.72 15.73
CA LYS A 24 -1.47 -2.89 16.12
C LYS A 24 -1.18 -1.40 15.98
N LYS A 25 -0.06 -0.90 16.53
CA LYS A 25 0.31 0.53 16.41
C LYS A 25 0.39 1.03 14.97
N HIS A 26 0.88 0.21 14.05
CA HIS A 26 1.05 0.60 12.66
C HIS A 26 -0.18 0.31 11.80
N ARG A 27 -1.27 -0.20 12.38
CA ARG A 27 -2.54 -0.48 11.70
C ARG A 27 -3.08 0.82 11.11
N ILE A 28 -3.46 0.80 9.84
CA ILE A 28 -4.12 1.93 9.20
C ILE A 28 -5.58 1.94 9.64
N VAL A 29 -6.07 3.07 10.13
CA VAL A 29 -7.44 3.23 10.65
C VAL A 29 -8.27 4.19 9.81
N ARG A 30 -7.62 5.03 9.00
CA ARG A 30 -8.29 5.96 8.10
C ARG A 30 -7.44 6.22 6.86
N LEU A 31 -8.09 6.38 5.72
CA LEU A 31 -7.50 6.79 4.45
C LEU A 31 -8.11 8.09 3.92
N ALA A 32 -7.30 8.85 3.19
CA ALA A 32 -7.69 9.98 2.36
C ALA A 32 -6.95 9.89 1.01
N PRO A 33 -7.63 10.14 -0.13
CA PRO A 33 -6.95 10.12 -1.44
C PRO A 33 -5.94 11.27 -1.55
N GLU A 34 -4.86 11.03 -2.28
CA GLU A 34 -4.01 12.10 -2.78
C GLU A 34 -4.62 12.65 -4.08
N LEU A 35 -4.81 13.97 -4.13
CA LEU A 35 -5.48 14.70 -5.21
C LEU A 35 -4.68 15.93 -5.68
N ASP A 36 -3.62 16.29 -4.95
CA ASP A 36 -2.78 17.46 -5.19
C ASP A 36 -1.48 17.08 -5.93
N GLY A 37 -1.28 15.78 -6.21
CA GLY A 37 -0.16 15.30 -7.03
C GLY A 37 1.16 15.14 -6.28
N LEU A 38 1.13 15.05 -4.94
CA LEU A 38 2.32 14.79 -4.16
C LEU A 38 2.93 13.43 -4.50
N GLU A 39 4.25 13.38 -4.44
CA GLU A 39 5.02 12.20 -4.81
C GLU A 39 5.88 11.73 -3.65
N MET A 40 6.06 10.43 -3.55
CA MET A 40 7.15 9.81 -2.82
C MET A 40 8.44 9.95 -3.62
N LEU A 41 9.53 10.33 -2.95
CA LEU A 41 10.88 10.24 -3.46
C LEU A 41 11.55 8.96 -2.96
N TYR A 42 12.17 8.22 -3.87
CA TYR A 42 12.94 7.03 -3.54
C TYR A 42 14.25 6.93 -4.34
N GLN A 43 15.19 6.16 -3.82
CA GLN A 43 16.50 5.86 -4.43
C GLN A 43 16.60 4.37 -4.73
N LEU A 44 17.22 4.00 -5.84
CA LEU A 44 17.58 2.62 -6.17
C LEU A 44 19.03 2.36 -5.74
N ALA A 45 19.39 1.17 -5.23
CA ALA A 45 20.82 0.89 -4.95
C ALA A 45 21.69 0.90 -6.21
N SER A 46 21.11 0.59 -7.38
CA SER A 46 21.81 0.64 -8.66
C SER A 46 22.17 2.07 -9.08
N ASP A 47 21.49 3.08 -8.55
CA ASP A 47 21.74 4.49 -8.84
C ASP A 47 21.47 5.38 -7.61
N ALA A 48 22.41 5.39 -6.67
CA ALA A 48 22.32 6.17 -5.44
C ALA A 48 22.46 7.70 -5.64
N GLN A 49 22.72 8.17 -6.87
CA GLN A 49 22.85 9.61 -7.17
C GLN A 49 21.55 10.23 -7.68
N SER A 50 20.60 9.41 -8.12
CA SER A 50 19.33 9.85 -8.67
C SER A 50 18.18 9.67 -7.67
N LEU A 51 17.25 10.61 -7.68
CA LEU A 51 15.97 10.50 -6.99
C LEU A 51 14.87 10.26 -8.01
N TYR A 52 14.00 9.29 -7.71
CA TYR A 52 12.84 8.96 -8.52
C TYR A 52 11.57 9.37 -7.79
N GLY A 53 10.64 10.00 -8.53
CA GLY A 53 9.32 10.38 -8.03
C GLY A 53 8.29 9.30 -8.35
N MET A 54 7.48 8.93 -7.37
CA MET A 54 6.33 8.05 -7.51
C MET A 54 5.10 8.73 -6.92
N PRO A 55 4.01 8.93 -7.68
CA PRO A 55 2.80 9.56 -7.16
C PRO A 55 2.24 8.83 -5.94
N VAL A 56 2.02 9.56 -4.84
CA VAL A 56 1.29 9.06 -3.68
C VAL A 56 -0.16 8.82 -4.11
N LEU A 57 -0.71 7.65 -3.80
CA LEU A 57 -2.09 7.30 -4.12
C LEU A 57 -3.03 7.75 -3.00
N ALA A 58 -2.62 7.53 -1.76
CA ALA A 58 -3.40 7.87 -0.59
C ALA A 58 -2.51 8.24 0.59
N TRP A 59 -3.12 8.86 1.59
CA TRP A 59 -2.56 9.04 2.92
C TRP A 59 -3.33 8.18 3.90
N GLY A 60 -2.61 7.57 4.84
CA GLY A 60 -3.20 6.75 5.89
C GLY A 60 -2.85 7.25 7.28
N LEU A 61 -3.86 7.32 8.15
CA LEU A 61 -3.67 7.50 9.59
C LEU A 61 -3.45 6.14 10.23
N GLN A 62 -2.39 6.04 11.03
CA GLN A 62 -2.09 4.87 11.84
C GLN A 62 -2.74 4.97 13.23
N GLU A 63 -2.97 3.84 13.88
CA GLU A 63 -3.55 3.77 15.22
C GLU A 63 -2.70 4.49 16.29
N ASP A 64 -1.40 4.68 16.04
CA ASP A 64 -0.51 5.47 16.90
C ASP A 64 -0.50 6.99 16.59
N GLY A 65 -1.34 7.44 15.66
CA GLY A 65 -1.52 8.84 15.29
C GLY A 65 -0.62 9.35 14.17
N HIS A 66 0.33 8.54 13.67
CA HIS A 66 1.16 8.97 12.54
C HIS A 66 0.40 8.90 11.22
N VAL A 67 0.61 9.90 10.37
CA VAL A 67 0.14 9.89 8.98
C VAL A 67 1.27 9.44 8.07
N VAL A 68 0.94 8.66 7.05
CA VAL A 68 1.91 8.08 6.11
C VAL A 68 1.38 8.10 4.70
N GLY A 69 2.24 8.37 3.71
CA GLY A 69 1.90 8.22 2.30
C GLY A 69 1.86 6.75 1.90
N LEU A 70 1.02 6.43 0.93
CA LEU A 70 0.77 5.09 0.43
C LEU A 70 0.91 5.06 -1.09
N VAL A 71 1.70 4.12 -1.60
CA VAL A 71 1.98 3.95 -3.03
C VAL A 71 1.71 2.51 -3.47
N PRO A 72 1.21 2.26 -4.70
CA PRO A 72 1.17 0.91 -5.27
C PRO A 72 2.59 0.39 -5.44
N TRP A 73 2.97 -0.63 -4.68
CA TRP A 73 4.33 -1.18 -4.72
C TRP A 73 4.28 -2.70 -4.62
N LEU A 74 4.82 -3.38 -5.63
CA LEU A 74 4.71 -4.82 -5.80
C LEU A 74 3.25 -5.27 -5.69
N ASP A 75 2.90 -6.09 -4.70
CA ASP A 75 1.61 -6.75 -4.57
C ASP A 75 0.56 -5.95 -3.79
N ARG A 76 0.93 -4.80 -3.20
CA ARG A 76 0.07 -4.09 -2.25
C ARG A 76 0.24 -2.59 -2.25
N LEU A 77 -0.71 -1.91 -1.62
CA LEU A 77 -0.58 -0.51 -1.29
C LEU A 77 0.36 -0.38 -0.07
N THR A 78 1.58 0.10 -0.32
CA THR A 78 2.68 0.07 0.65
C THR A 78 2.92 1.44 1.26
N ARG A 79 3.25 1.47 2.55
CA ARG A 79 3.61 2.69 3.28
C ARG A 79 4.98 3.16 2.82
N CYS A 80 5.07 4.42 2.40
CA CYS A 80 6.30 4.98 1.85
C CYS A 80 7.50 4.77 2.79
N HIS A 81 7.37 5.10 4.07
CA HIS A 81 8.44 4.97 5.07
C HIS A 81 8.88 3.52 5.37
N THR A 82 8.15 2.50 4.90
CA THR A 82 8.55 1.09 5.06
C THR A 82 9.32 0.55 3.87
N LEU A 83 9.43 1.33 2.79
CA LEU A 83 10.23 1.00 1.63
C LEU A 83 11.70 1.25 1.97
N GLU A 84 12.36 0.18 2.40
CA GLU A 84 13.78 0.14 2.77
C GLU A 84 14.44 -1.08 2.13
N ASP A 85 14.14 -1.35 0.85
CA ASP A 85 14.76 -2.45 0.11
C ASP A 85 15.94 -1.87 -0.69
N PRO A 86 17.19 -2.27 -0.40
CA PRO A 86 18.34 -1.80 -1.15
C PRO A 86 18.18 -2.08 -2.65
N ASP A 87 17.72 -3.27 -3.02
CA ASP A 87 17.65 -3.71 -4.41
C ASP A 87 16.47 -3.09 -5.16
N GLN A 88 15.37 -2.78 -4.47
CA GLN A 88 14.14 -2.29 -5.10
C GLN A 88 13.85 -0.79 -4.90
N GLY A 89 14.31 -0.20 -3.80
CA GLY A 89 14.05 1.20 -3.50
C GLY A 89 14.04 1.53 -2.01
N CYS A 90 14.73 2.61 -1.65
CA CYS A 90 14.68 3.21 -0.32
C CYS A 90 13.96 4.56 -0.35
N PHE A 91 13.00 4.74 0.55
CA PHE A 91 12.30 6.00 0.75
C PHE A 91 13.26 7.11 1.22
N VAL A 92 13.07 8.31 0.67
CA VAL A 92 13.85 9.51 1.01
C VAL A 92 12.98 10.62 1.60
N GLY A 93 11.77 10.79 1.09
CA GLY A 93 10.88 11.88 1.50
C GLY A 93 9.70 12.01 0.55
N TYR A 94 8.96 13.10 0.69
CA TYR A 94 7.90 13.50 -0.22
C TYR A 94 8.32 14.73 -1.03
N ARG A 95 7.73 14.88 -2.21
CA ARG A 95 7.91 16.05 -3.07
C ARG A 95 6.57 16.60 -3.48
N ASP A 96 6.44 17.92 -3.40
CA ASP A 96 5.45 18.67 -4.15
C ASP A 96 6.06 19.07 -5.51
N PRO A 97 5.60 18.48 -6.63
CA PRO A 97 6.17 18.78 -7.95
C PRO A 97 5.82 20.18 -8.46
N GLU A 98 4.80 20.85 -7.91
CA GLU A 98 4.45 22.22 -8.31
C GLU A 98 5.43 23.22 -7.70
N SER A 99 5.76 23.05 -6.42
CA SER A 99 6.69 23.94 -5.71
C SER A 99 8.14 23.45 -5.68
N GLU A 100 8.39 22.22 -6.12
CA GLU A 100 9.65 21.47 -5.98
C GLU A 100 10.12 21.36 -4.50
N LEU A 101 9.19 21.50 -3.56
CA LEU A 101 9.47 21.38 -2.14
C LEU A 101 9.64 19.92 -1.75
N VAL A 102 10.77 19.60 -1.13
CA VAL A 102 11.02 18.29 -0.52
C VAL A 102 10.69 18.34 0.97
N MET A 103 9.94 17.34 1.43
CA MET A 103 9.46 17.21 2.80
C MET A 103 9.90 15.85 3.36
N ASP A 104 10.33 15.82 4.61
CA ASP A 104 10.68 14.59 5.33
C ASP A 104 9.46 13.87 5.91
N SER A 105 8.32 14.57 5.95
CA SER A 105 7.09 14.17 6.63
C SER A 105 5.87 14.53 5.79
N PRO A 106 4.71 13.87 6.02
CA PRO A 106 3.45 14.26 5.39
C PRO A 106 3.15 15.75 5.58
N PRO A 107 2.53 16.41 4.59
CA PRO A 107 2.14 17.80 4.72
C PRO A 107 1.06 17.97 5.79
N LEU A 108 1.13 19.07 6.54
CA LEU A 108 0.24 19.33 7.68
C LEU A 108 -1.26 19.24 7.33
N HIS A 109 -1.65 19.66 6.13
CA HIS A 109 -3.06 19.63 5.73
C HIS A 109 -3.61 18.20 5.68
N LYS A 110 -2.81 17.20 5.24
CA LYS A 110 -3.21 15.79 5.25
C LYS A 110 -3.28 15.23 6.67
N VAL A 111 -2.39 15.67 7.56
CA VAL A 111 -2.44 15.31 8.98
C VAL A 111 -3.76 15.75 9.59
N VAL A 112 -4.08 17.04 9.44
CA VAL A 112 -5.32 17.63 9.98
C VAL A 112 -6.56 16.99 9.35
N GLU A 113 -6.58 16.77 8.03
CA GLU A 113 -7.69 16.11 7.33
C GLU A 113 -8.00 14.73 7.95
N LEU A 114 -6.96 13.89 8.08
CA LEU A 114 -7.11 12.53 8.56
C LEU A 114 -7.47 12.46 10.04
N GLU A 115 -6.87 13.29 10.89
CA GLU A 115 -7.19 13.37 12.32
C GLU A 115 -8.65 13.75 12.54
N HIS A 116 -9.13 14.79 11.85
CA HIS A 116 -10.53 15.22 11.95
C HIS A 116 -11.50 14.21 11.34
N ALA A 117 -11.13 13.57 10.23
CA ALA A 117 -11.95 12.51 9.66
C ALA A 117 -12.07 11.31 10.61
N ALA A 118 -10.96 10.85 11.20
CA ALA A 118 -10.98 9.75 12.14
C ALA A 118 -11.80 10.05 13.41
N ALA A 119 -11.69 11.28 13.95
CA ALA A 119 -12.49 11.70 15.10
C ALA A 119 -13.99 11.79 14.83
N TYR A 120 -14.41 12.01 13.58
CA TYR A 120 -15.82 12.04 13.20
C TYR A 120 -16.40 10.64 13.00
N PHE A 121 -15.65 9.74 12.36
CA PHE A 121 -16.10 8.39 11.98
C PHE A 121 -15.66 7.31 12.99
N GLU A 122 -15.63 7.62 14.29
CA GLU A 122 -15.20 6.68 15.34
C GLU A 122 -15.81 5.28 15.13
N TYR A 123 -14.93 4.28 14.99
CA TYR A 123 -15.32 2.91 14.68
C TYR A 123 -15.27 2.03 15.94
N GLU A 124 -16.32 1.24 16.19
CA GLU A 124 -16.37 0.24 17.25
C GLU A 124 -15.77 -1.08 16.78
N HIS A 125 -14.81 -1.62 17.54
CA HIS A 125 -14.14 -2.86 17.16
C HIS A 125 -15.11 -4.05 17.15
N GLU A 126 -15.21 -4.72 16.00
CA GLU A 126 -15.90 -6.01 15.84
C GLU A 126 -14.88 -7.15 15.78
N ASP A 127 -15.30 -8.36 16.17
CA ASP A 127 -14.43 -9.55 16.19
C ASP A 127 -14.04 -10.04 14.77
N GLU A 128 -14.88 -9.76 13.77
CA GLU A 128 -14.63 -10.12 12.37
C GLU A 128 -14.11 -8.90 11.56
N PRO A 129 -13.12 -9.09 10.66
CA PRO A 129 -12.67 -8.02 9.78
C PRO A 129 -13.81 -7.54 8.88
N CYS A 130 -14.09 -6.24 8.89
CA CYS A 130 -15.10 -5.60 8.06
C CYS A 130 -14.47 -4.48 7.21
N VAL A 131 -15.18 -4.03 6.18
CA VAL A 131 -14.73 -2.92 5.34
C VAL A 131 -15.04 -1.60 6.05
N LEU A 132 -14.00 -0.79 6.31
CA LEU A 132 -14.11 0.54 6.91
C LEU A 132 -14.31 1.65 5.87
N GLN A 133 -13.57 1.57 4.76
CA GLN A 133 -13.59 2.60 3.72
C GLN A 133 -13.40 2.00 2.34
N HIS A 134 -14.09 2.61 1.38
CA HIS A 134 -13.83 2.46 -0.05
C HIS A 134 -13.08 3.71 -0.52
N LEU A 135 -12.00 3.51 -1.25
CA LEU A 135 -11.24 4.58 -1.88
C LEU A 135 -11.23 4.37 -3.40
N PRO A 136 -11.49 5.39 -4.23
CA PRO A 136 -11.31 5.25 -5.67
C PRO A 136 -9.83 5.12 -6.02
N ASP A 137 -9.53 4.40 -7.10
CA ASP A 137 -8.22 4.49 -7.73
C ASP A 137 -8.16 5.75 -8.61
N THR A 138 -7.22 6.65 -8.31
CA THR A 138 -7.08 7.94 -9.02
C THR A 138 -5.95 7.95 -10.04
N GLN A 139 -5.12 6.89 -10.07
CA GLN A 139 -3.88 6.84 -10.86
C GLN A 139 -3.98 5.95 -12.11
N GLY A 140 -5.07 5.20 -12.27
CA GLY A 140 -5.22 4.20 -13.32
C GLY A 140 -4.33 2.98 -13.07
N THR A 141 -4.22 2.57 -11.82
CA THR A 141 -3.44 1.40 -11.38
C THR A 141 -3.96 0.13 -12.07
N HIS A 142 -3.06 -0.76 -12.46
CA HIS A 142 -3.41 -2.07 -12.99
C HIS A 142 -2.77 -3.16 -12.14
N ALA A 143 -3.43 -4.29 -12.05
CA ALA A 143 -2.96 -5.50 -11.40
C ALA A 143 -2.64 -6.56 -12.46
N LEU A 144 -1.41 -7.05 -12.47
CA LEU A 144 -1.02 -8.25 -13.18
C LEU A 144 -1.27 -9.45 -12.26
N CYS A 145 -2.33 -10.20 -12.56
CA CYS A 145 -2.82 -11.28 -11.73
C CYS A 145 -2.47 -12.64 -12.34
N HIS A 146 -2.04 -13.58 -11.50
CA HIS A 146 -1.95 -14.98 -11.87
C HIS A 146 -3.34 -15.62 -11.78
N ALA A 147 -3.82 -16.18 -12.89
CA ALA A 147 -5.10 -16.88 -12.97
C ALA A 147 -4.92 -18.38 -12.66
N HIS A 148 -6.04 -19.06 -12.38
CA HIS A 148 -6.03 -20.50 -12.06
C HIS A 148 -5.65 -21.41 -13.23
N ASP A 149 -5.70 -20.91 -14.46
CA ASP A 149 -5.29 -21.62 -15.68
C ASP A 149 -3.81 -21.40 -16.03
N ASP A 150 -3.01 -20.95 -15.05
CA ASP A 150 -1.60 -20.56 -15.18
C ASP A 150 -1.36 -19.41 -16.19
N SER A 151 -2.41 -18.67 -16.56
CA SER A 151 -2.29 -17.47 -17.40
C SER A 151 -2.08 -16.21 -16.57
N TRP A 152 -1.42 -15.21 -17.17
CA TRP A 152 -1.27 -13.89 -16.58
C TRP A 152 -2.26 -12.90 -17.20
N GLN A 153 -3.02 -12.22 -16.36
CA GLN A 153 -4.07 -11.30 -16.77
C GLN A 153 -3.79 -9.90 -16.21
N LEU A 154 -3.80 -8.88 -17.08
CA LEU A 154 -3.64 -7.50 -16.67
C LEU A 154 -5.02 -6.85 -16.51
N LYS A 155 -5.44 -6.64 -15.26
CA LYS A 155 -6.75 -6.08 -14.88
C LYS A 155 -6.61 -4.64 -14.38
N GLN A 156 -7.62 -3.81 -14.59
CA GLN A 156 -7.65 -2.47 -14.00
C GLN A 156 -8.06 -2.56 -12.52
N VAL A 157 -7.44 -1.74 -11.68
CA VAL A 157 -7.88 -1.53 -10.29
C VAL A 157 -8.94 -0.44 -10.30
N HIS A 158 -10.13 -0.74 -9.77
CA HIS A 158 -11.26 0.20 -9.69
C HIS A 158 -11.32 0.97 -8.37
N GLY A 159 -10.63 0.47 -7.34
CA GLY A 159 -10.57 1.11 -6.04
C GLY A 159 -9.85 0.27 -5.02
N TRP A 160 -9.99 0.66 -3.76
CA TRP A 160 -9.31 0.05 -2.63
C TRP A 160 -10.26 -0.09 -1.44
N HIS A 161 -10.20 -1.23 -0.75
CA HIS A 161 -10.86 -1.41 0.54
C HIS A 161 -9.85 -1.27 1.67
N LEU A 162 -10.14 -0.43 2.65
CA LEU A 162 -9.53 -0.51 3.97
C LEU A 162 -10.38 -1.42 4.85
N TYR A 163 -9.77 -2.46 5.41
CA TYR A 163 -10.38 -3.35 6.39
C TYR A 163 -10.09 -2.90 7.83
N SER A 164 -10.91 -3.35 8.78
CA SER A 164 -10.79 -2.98 10.22
C SER A 164 -9.53 -3.52 10.90
N ASP A 165 -8.84 -4.48 10.29
CA ASP A 165 -7.52 -4.96 10.68
C ASP A 165 -6.37 -4.13 10.08
N GLY A 166 -6.69 -3.12 9.26
CA GLY A 166 -5.79 -2.20 8.56
C GLY A 166 -5.18 -2.75 7.29
N ASN A 167 -5.64 -3.90 6.80
CA ASN A 167 -5.29 -4.38 5.47
C ASN A 167 -5.97 -3.52 4.40
N ILE A 168 -5.25 -3.31 3.28
CA ILE A 168 -5.76 -2.56 2.14
C ILE A 168 -5.71 -3.45 0.91
N GLU A 169 -6.85 -3.68 0.28
CA GLU A 169 -6.99 -4.56 -0.89
C GLU A 169 -7.38 -3.77 -2.14
N ALA A 170 -6.74 -4.12 -3.26
CA ALA A 170 -7.14 -3.63 -4.58
C ALA A 170 -8.45 -4.29 -5.03
N LEU A 171 -9.36 -3.50 -5.60
CA LEU A 171 -10.62 -4.00 -6.14
C LEU A 171 -10.52 -4.19 -7.65
N LEU A 172 -10.81 -5.41 -8.09
CA LEU A 172 -10.80 -5.81 -9.49
C LEU A 172 -12.23 -6.13 -9.94
N GLN A 173 -12.50 -5.91 -11.22
CA GLN A 173 -13.78 -6.29 -11.82
C GLN A 173 -13.86 -7.80 -12.05
N ASP A 174 -14.99 -8.38 -11.66
CA ASP A 174 -15.44 -9.70 -12.07
C ASP A 174 -16.05 -9.63 -13.47
N GLU A 175 -15.31 -10.07 -14.48
CA GLU A 175 -15.73 -10.02 -15.89
C GLU A 175 -16.85 -11.02 -16.21
N ASP A 176 -17.11 -11.99 -15.32
CA ASP A 176 -18.21 -12.96 -15.46
C ASP A 176 -19.55 -12.43 -14.91
N GLN A 177 -19.56 -11.26 -14.26
CA GLN A 177 -20.77 -10.62 -13.74
C GLN A 177 -21.21 -9.46 -14.63
N ASP A 178 -22.52 -9.33 -14.83
CA ASP A 178 -23.10 -8.15 -15.47
C ASP A 178 -22.81 -6.91 -14.60
N CYS A 179 -22.14 -5.91 -15.17
CA CYS A 179 -21.85 -4.65 -14.48
C CYS A 179 -22.22 -3.45 -15.36
N GLU A 180 -22.87 -2.45 -14.77
CA GLU A 180 -23.21 -1.21 -15.47
C GLU A 180 -21.99 -0.28 -15.52
N GLU A 181 -21.75 0.33 -16.68
CA GLU A 181 -20.71 1.36 -16.82
C GLU A 181 -21.29 2.76 -16.55
N PRO A 182 -20.58 3.64 -15.80
CA PRO A 182 -19.25 3.43 -15.22
C PRO A 182 -19.30 2.61 -13.91
N ILE A 183 -18.30 1.74 -13.73
CA ILE A 183 -18.13 0.96 -12.49
C ILE A 183 -17.72 1.90 -11.36
N LEU A 184 -18.46 1.86 -10.25
CA LEU A 184 -18.27 2.70 -9.07
C LEU A 184 -17.70 1.90 -7.88
N PRO A 185 -17.01 2.57 -6.96
CA PRO A 185 -16.63 1.94 -5.70
C PRO A 185 -17.86 1.42 -4.94
N GLY A 186 -17.86 0.12 -4.64
CA GLY A 186 -18.96 -0.55 -3.93
C GLY A 186 -19.90 -1.37 -4.83
N ASP A 187 -19.72 -1.36 -6.14
CA ASP A 187 -20.49 -2.21 -7.05
C ASP A 187 -20.23 -3.71 -6.78
N ASP A 188 -21.28 -4.52 -6.84
CA ASP A 188 -21.24 -5.97 -6.56
C ASP A 188 -20.33 -6.75 -7.54
N CYS A 189 -20.05 -6.16 -8.70
CA CYS A 189 -19.14 -6.73 -9.69
C CYS A 189 -17.65 -6.59 -9.30
N LEU A 190 -17.34 -5.97 -8.16
CA LEU A 190 -15.98 -5.81 -7.65
C LEU A 190 -15.62 -6.86 -6.61
N TYR A 191 -14.38 -7.36 -6.67
CA TYR A 191 -13.84 -8.28 -5.67
C TYR A 191 -12.42 -7.88 -5.21
N PRO A 192 -12.02 -8.19 -3.97
CA PRO A 192 -10.65 -7.99 -3.49
C PRO A 192 -9.67 -8.89 -4.27
N GLY A 193 -8.60 -8.33 -4.83
CA GLY A 193 -7.69 -9.05 -5.72
C GLY A 193 -7.14 -10.36 -5.12
N HIS A 194 -6.66 -10.33 -3.88
CA HIS A 194 -6.13 -11.51 -3.19
C HIS A 194 -7.19 -12.55 -2.80
N ALA A 195 -8.49 -12.26 -2.96
CA ALA A 195 -9.54 -13.26 -2.76
C ALA A 195 -9.58 -14.32 -3.88
N ARG A 196 -9.05 -14.01 -5.07
CA ARG A 196 -9.04 -14.92 -6.23
C ARG A 196 -7.67 -15.15 -6.87
N HIS A 197 -6.68 -14.34 -6.52
CA HIS A 197 -5.34 -14.41 -7.10
C HIS A 197 -4.30 -14.59 -6.01
N GLU A 198 -3.57 -15.72 -6.05
CA GLU A 198 -2.46 -15.98 -5.12
C GLU A 198 -1.26 -15.06 -5.37
N SER A 199 -1.08 -14.64 -6.63
CA SER A 199 -0.05 -13.69 -7.04
C SER A 199 -0.68 -12.52 -7.79
N LEU A 200 -0.39 -11.32 -7.32
CA LEU A 200 -0.88 -10.06 -7.87
C LEU A 200 0.24 -9.02 -7.82
N TYR A 201 0.46 -8.29 -8.90
CA TYR A 201 1.45 -7.21 -8.96
C TYR A 201 0.85 -5.93 -9.51
N LEU A 202 1.06 -4.83 -8.82
CA LEU A 202 0.53 -3.52 -9.11
C LEU A 202 1.49 -2.74 -10.01
N PHE A 203 0.93 -2.15 -11.05
CA PHE A 203 1.65 -1.33 -12.02
C PHE A 203 0.95 0.00 -12.21
N GLN A 204 1.74 1.06 -12.31
CA GLN A 204 1.25 2.35 -12.79
C GLN A 204 0.78 2.23 -14.25
N ARG A 205 -0.23 3.03 -14.61
CA ARG A 205 -0.84 3.04 -15.94
C ARG A 205 0.15 3.05 -17.10
N GLN A 206 1.24 3.80 -16.99
CA GLN A 206 2.25 3.90 -18.06
C GLN A 206 2.95 2.56 -18.30
N ILE A 207 3.32 1.84 -17.23
CA ILE A 207 3.93 0.51 -17.34
C ILE A 207 2.90 -0.50 -17.82
N ALA A 208 1.68 -0.46 -17.28
CA ALA A 208 0.57 -1.31 -17.71
C ALA A 208 0.29 -1.20 -19.22
N ASN A 209 0.33 0.02 -19.78
CA ASN A 209 0.17 0.22 -21.22
C ASN A 209 1.30 -0.41 -22.04
N ARG A 210 2.54 -0.38 -21.54
CA ARG A 210 3.68 -1.05 -22.20
C ARG A 210 3.55 -2.56 -22.18
N ILE A 211 3.06 -3.12 -21.08
CA ILE A 211 2.72 -4.55 -20.96
C ILE A 211 1.66 -4.91 -22.00
N ARG A 212 0.57 -4.13 -22.07
CA ARG A 212 -0.53 -4.34 -23.02
C ARG A 212 -0.05 -4.25 -24.47
N SER A 213 0.90 -3.36 -24.78
CA SER A 213 1.49 -3.24 -26.11
C SER A 213 2.57 -4.28 -26.43
N GLN A 214 2.80 -5.25 -25.54
CA GLN A 214 3.86 -6.26 -25.66
C GLN A 214 5.25 -5.65 -25.90
N ASP A 215 5.56 -4.57 -25.18
CA ASP A 215 6.87 -3.95 -25.24
C ASP A 215 7.96 -4.97 -24.82
N PRO A 216 8.95 -5.27 -25.69
CA PRO A 216 9.92 -6.34 -25.43
C PRO A 216 10.72 -6.16 -24.15
N ALA A 217 11.15 -4.93 -23.84
CA ALA A 217 11.94 -4.65 -22.65
C ALA A 217 11.12 -4.83 -21.37
N THR A 218 9.85 -4.41 -21.40
CA THR A 218 8.92 -4.59 -20.28
C THR A 218 8.61 -6.06 -20.04
N LEU A 219 8.38 -6.84 -21.09
CA LEU A 219 8.12 -8.29 -20.97
C LEU A 219 9.35 -9.07 -20.46
N GLU A 220 10.56 -8.69 -20.89
CA GLU A 220 11.80 -9.27 -20.38
C GLU A 220 11.95 -9.02 -18.89
N ALA A 221 11.75 -7.77 -18.44
CA ALA A 221 11.78 -7.43 -17.01
C ALA A 221 10.74 -8.21 -16.18
N LEU A 222 9.51 -8.36 -16.70
CA LEU A 222 8.47 -9.17 -16.07
C LEU A 222 8.86 -10.64 -15.95
N SER A 223 9.45 -11.21 -17.01
CA SER A 223 9.87 -12.62 -16.98
C SER A 223 10.93 -12.89 -15.92
N VAL A 224 11.86 -11.96 -15.70
CA VAL A 224 12.83 -12.05 -14.59
C VAL A 224 12.11 -12.02 -13.25
N MET A 225 11.19 -11.06 -13.05
CA MET A 225 10.41 -10.92 -11.81
C MET A 225 9.61 -12.20 -11.48
N MET A 226 9.04 -12.83 -12.51
CA MET A 226 8.22 -14.04 -12.38
C MET A 226 9.04 -15.32 -12.20
N VAL A 227 10.26 -15.40 -12.74
CA VAL A 227 11.15 -16.57 -12.62
C VAL A 227 11.89 -16.60 -11.28
N THR A 228 12.14 -15.45 -10.65
CA THR A 228 12.84 -15.39 -9.34
C THR A 228 12.03 -15.89 -8.14
N GLN A 229 10.82 -16.42 -8.36
CA GLN A 229 9.88 -16.81 -7.31
C GLN A 229 9.62 -18.33 -7.25
N ASP A 230 10.31 -19.14 -8.06
CA ASP A 230 10.36 -20.62 -7.97
C ASP A 230 11.50 -21.14 -7.06
#